data_AF-A0AA41W9H1-F1
#
_entry.id   AF-A0AA41W9H1-F1
#
_cell.length_a   1.000
_cell.length_b   1.000
_cell.length_c   1.000
_cell.angle_alpha   90.00
_cell.angle_beta   90.00
_cell.angle_gamma   90.00
#
_symmetry.space_group_name_H-M   'P 1'
#
loop_
_entity.id
_entity.type
_entity.pdbx_description
1 polymer ?
#
loop_
_entity_poly.entity_id
_entity_poly.type
_entity_poly.pdbx_seq_one_letter_code
_entity_poly.pdbx_strand_id
1 'polypeptide(L)'
;MMNRALFIFLFTFSGALNASVQLDFKWLPLKKITYEISIPHPFGETILEFYPTTDSDRRIRELRISTAKHGWFTPNIEPLKKETSVQVKDIEFIIKDAAVNKDGSVKYFEFNIYYGAPNKVNCNGRTEYVPNSKLLKVFADGEVSITEDRSYFELCEALNKI
;
A
#
# COMPACT_ATOMS: atom_id res chain seq x y z
N MET A 1 11.82 0.43 37.07
CA MET A 1 12.25 -0.02 35.72
C MET A 1 11.05 -0.71 35.08
N MET A 2 10.34 -0.02 34.18
CA MET A 2 9.09 -0.51 33.61
C MET A 2 9.32 -0.80 32.13
N ASN A 3 9.23 -2.07 31.76
CA ASN A 3 9.39 -2.58 30.40
C ASN A 3 8.42 -1.86 29.47
N ARG A 4 8.97 -1.21 28.44
CA ARG A 4 8.22 -0.67 27.30
C ARG A 4 7.74 -1.84 26.45
N ALA A 5 6.51 -2.30 26.69
CA ALA A 5 5.82 -3.17 25.73
C ALA A 5 5.35 -2.30 24.56
N LEU A 6 5.99 -2.51 23.41
CA LEU A 6 5.60 -1.99 22.11
C LEU A 6 4.23 -2.60 21.75
N PHE A 7 3.14 -1.85 21.94
CA PHE A 7 1.82 -2.28 21.50
C PHE A 7 1.73 -2.10 19.99
N ILE A 8 1.96 -3.19 19.25
CA ILE A 8 1.55 -3.30 17.85
C ILE A 8 0.02 -3.34 17.87
N PHE A 9 -0.62 -2.27 17.40
CA PHE A 9 -2.06 -2.26 17.16
C PHE A 9 -2.34 -3.17 15.95
N LEU A 10 -2.57 -4.46 16.20
CA LEU A 10 -3.22 -5.34 15.24
C LEU A 10 -4.71 -4.99 15.23
N PHE A 11 -5.18 -4.32 14.20
CA PHE A 11 -6.59 -4.34 13.85
C PHE A 11 -6.94 -5.74 13.34
N THR A 12 -7.40 -6.63 14.23
CA THR A 12 -7.99 -7.91 13.82
C THR A 12 -9.41 -7.65 13.33
N PHE A 13 -9.59 -7.49 12.02
CA PHE A 13 -10.90 -7.67 11.41
C PHE A 13 -11.29 -9.14 11.53
N SER A 14 -12.29 -9.44 12.36
CA SER A 14 -12.97 -10.74 12.38
C SER A 14 -13.86 -10.86 11.14
N GLY A 15 -13.24 -11.13 9.99
CA GLY A 15 -13.89 -11.59 8.77
C GLY A 15 -13.63 -13.08 8.58
N ALA A 16 -14.61 -13.80 8.07
CA ALA A 16 -14.61 -15.24 7.83
C ALA A 16 -13.26 -15.80 7.33
N LEU A 17 -12.97 -17.04 7.74
CA LEU A 17 -11.81 -17.87 7.38
C LEU A 17 -11.40 -17.69 5.90
N ASN A 18 -10.55 -16.69 5.63
CA ASN A 18 -10.00 -16.48 4.31
C ASN A 18 -8.93 -17.56 4.13
N ALA A 19 -9.29 -18.65 3.45
CA ALA A 19 -8.32 -19.45 2.72
C ALA A 19 -7.36 -18.47 2.04
N SER A 20 -6.05 -18.68 2.17
CA SER A 20 -5.06 -17.75 1.62
C SER A 20 -5.20 -17.72 0.10
N VAL A 21 -6.05 -16.84 -0.41
CA VAL A 21 -6.20 -16.58 -1.83
C VAL A 21 -4.96 -15.77 -2.21
N GLN A 22 -3.92 -16.50 -2.60
CA GLN A 22 -2.83 -15.93 -3.34
C GLN A 22 -3.43 -15.26 -4.58
N LEU A 23 -3.11 -13.98 -4.78
CA LEU A 23 -3.79 -13.15 -5.77
C LEU A 23 -3.44 -13.64 -7.18
N ASP A 24 -4.43 -14.19 -7.87
CA ASP A 24 -4.36 -14.55 -9.29
C ASP A 24 -4.78 -13.34 -10.11
N PHE A 25 -3.81 -12.65 -10.69
CA PHE A 25 -4.06 -11.46 -11.49
C PHE A 25 -4.24 -11.86 -12.96
N LYS A 26 -5.40 -12.42 -13.28
CA LYS A 26 -5.73 -12.99 -14.60
C LYS A 26 -5.46 -12.09 -15.82
N TRP A 27 -5.29 -10.78 -15.64
CA TRP A 27 -5.08 -9.80 -16.72
C TRP A 27 -3.69 -9.19 -16.78
N LEU A 28 -2.75 -9.59 -15.90
CA LEU A 28 -1.38 -9.10 -16.05
C LEU A 28 -0.81 -9.57 -17.40
N PRO A 29 -0.25 -8.67 -18.22
CA PRO A 29 0.47 -9.05 -19.42
C PRO A 29 1.62 -9.98 -19.06
N LEU A 30 1.98 -10.91 -19.95
CA LEU A 30 3.11 -11.84 -19.75
C LEU A 30 4.48 -11.15 -19.80
N LYS A 31 4.51 -9.83 -19.98
CA LYS A 31 5.71 -9.00 -20.10
C LYS A 31 5.75 -7.99 -18.96
N LYS A 32 6.95 -7.49 -18.67
CA LYS A 32 7.19 -6.41 -17.72
C LYS A 32 6.27 -5.22 -18.02
N ILE A 33 5.69 -4.65 -16.97
CA ILE A 33 4.93 -3.40 -17.02
C ILE A 33 5.75 -2.34 -16.29
N THR A 34 5.85 -1.16 -16.88
CA THR A 34 6.54 -0.02 -16.26
C THR A 34 5.57 1.15 -16.20
N TYR A 35 5.46 1.76 -15.02
CA TYR A 35 4.73 3.01 -14.81
C TYR A 35 5.73 4.07 -14.32
N GLU A 36 5.77 5.19 -15.03
CA GLU A 36 6.53 6.37 -14.65
C GLU A 36 5.57 7.41 -14.10
N ILE A 37 5.79 7.82 -12.85
CA ILE A 37 4.82 8.59 -12.08
C ILE A 37 5.53 9.80 -11.49
N SER A 38 5.03 10.99 -11.78
CA SER A 38 5.47 12.21 -11.10
C SER A 38 4.62 12.42 -9.86
N ILE A 39 5.17 12.11 -8.70
CA ILE A 39 4.49 12.28 -7.43
C ILE A 39 4.80 13.69 -6.90
N PRO A 40 3.79 14.50 -6.56
CA PRO A 40 4.00 15.82 -5.98
C PRO A 40 4.95 15.78 -4.78
N HIS A 41 5.60 16.91 -4.51
CA HIS A 41 6.53 17.08 -3.39
C HIS A 41 6.02 16.38 -2.10
N PRO A 42 6.90 15.66 -1.36
CA PRO A 42 8.38 15.64 -1.45
C PRO A 42 9.00 14.51 -2.28
N PHE A 43 8.23 13.79 -3.10
CA PHE A 43 8.68 12.52 -3.68
C PHE A 43 9.36 12.64 -5.05
N GLY A 44 8.78 13.43 -5.96
CA GLY A 44 9.29 13.58 -7.33
C GLY A 44 9.01 12.35 -8.19
N GLU A 45 9.87 12.12 -9.19
CA GLU A 45 9.73 11.00 -10.12
C GLU A 45 9.87 9.65 -9.39
N THR A 46 8.92 8.77 -9.67
CA THR A 46 8.83 7.41 -9.14
C THR A 46 8.56 6.46 -10.29
N ILE A 47 9.33 5.37 -10.36
CA ILE A 47 9.15 4.33 -11.38
C ILE A 47 8.72 3.05 -10.70
N LEU A 48 7.65 2.43 -11.18
CA LEU A 48 7.17 1.14 -10.73
C LEU A 48 7.33 0.13 -11.87
N GLU A 49 8.01 -0.98 -11.60
CA GLU A 49 8.09 -2.10 -12.53
C GLU A 49 7.45 -3.34 -11.92
N PHE A 50 6.47 -3.87 -12.63
CA PHE A 50 5.83 -5.13 -12.31
C PHE A 50 6.38 -6.19 -13.24
N TYR A 51 6.83 -7.31 -12.67
CA TYR A 51 7.28 -8.49 -13.39
C TYR A 51 6.29 -9.62 -13.16
N PRO A 52 5.38 -9.87 -14.11
CA PRO A 52 4.44 -10.96 -14.01
C PRO A 52 5.12 -12.32 -14.16
N THR A 53 4.48 -13.37 -13.67
CA THR A 53 4.87 -14.75 -13.97
C THR A 53 4.60 -15.05 -15.45
N THR A 54 5.39 -15.97 -16.02
CA THR A 54 5.27 -16.36 -17.44
C THR A 54 4.31 -17.53 -17.67
N ASP A 55 3.77 -18.09 -16.59
CA ASP A 55 2.84 -19.21 -16.58
C ASP A 55 1.37 -18.75 -16.60
N SER A 56 0.45 -19.72 -16.68
CA SER A 56 -1.00 -19.47 -16.70
C SER A 56 -1.53 -18.77 -15.46
N ASP A 57 -0.78 -18.81 -14.36
CA ASP A 57 -1.21 -18.35 -13.03
C ASP A 57 -1.14 -16.83 -12.89
N ARG A 58 -0.50 -16.13 -13.86
CA ARG A 58 -0.49 -14.66 -14.04
C ARG A 58 -0.40 -13.87 -12.73
N ARG A 59 0.63 -14.15 -11.91
CA ARG A 59 0.89 -13.46 -10.63
C ARG A 59 1.93 -12.37 -10.81
N ILE A 60 2.06 -11.46 -9.84
CA ILE A 60 3.24 -10.59 -9.76
C ILE A 60 4.35 -11.41 -9.12
N ARG A 61 5.41 -11.71 -9.89
CA ARG A 61 6.60 -12.39 -9.39
C ARG A 61 7.51 -11.43 -8.64
N GLU A 62 7.67 -10.22 -9.16
CA GLU A 62 8.54 -9.21 -8.59
C GLU A 62 7.95 -7.82 -8.84
N LEU A 63 8.08 -6.95 -7.84
CA LEU A 63 7.80 -5.52 -7.92
C LEU A 63 9.11 -4.80 -7.67
N ARG A 64 9.51 -3.90 -8.58
CA ARG A 64 10.63 -2.97 -8.36
C ARG A 64 10.12 -1.56 -8.30
N ILE A 65 10.68 -0.78 -7.38
CA ILE A 65 10.31 0.60 -7.18
C ILE A 65 11.59 1.43 -7.21
N SER A 66 11.59 2.51 -7.99
CA SER A 66 12.60 3.56 -7.94
C SER A 66 11.97 4.83 -7.43
N THR A 67 12.58 5.48 -6.43
CA THR A 67 12.22 6.83 -6.02
C THR A 67 13.44 7.74 -6.06
N ALA A 68 13.22 9.05 -6.16
CA ALA A 68 14.30 10.04 -6.08
C ALA A 68 15.16 9.91 -4.79
N LYS A 69 14.57 9.43 -3.70
CA LYS A 69 15.23 9.32 -2.39
C LYS A 69 16.00 8.01 -2.19
N HIS A 70 15.49 6.88 -2.67
CA HIS A 70 16.05 5.55 -2.36
C HIS A 70 16.68 4.85 -3.56
N GLY A 71 16.50 5.37 -4.78
CA GLY A 71 16.81 4.62 -5.99
C GLY A 71 16.01 3.33 -6.08
N TRP A 72 16.53 2.32 -6.79
CA TRP A 72 15.87 1.04 -7.00
C TRP A 72 15.88 0.15 -5.75
N PHE A 73 14.71 -0.40 -5.41
CA PHE A 73 14.55 -1.45 -4.41
C PHE A 73 13.40 -2.40 -4.76
N THR A 74 13.44 -3.60 -4.17
CA THR A 74 12.47 -4.69 -4.43
C THR A 74 11.82 -5.10 -3.11
N PRO A 75 10.55 -4.74 -2.84
CA PRO A 75 9.83 -5.27 -1.69
C PRO A 75 9.63 -6.78 -1.77
N ASN A 76 9.69 -7.47 -0.63
CA ASN A 76 9.31 -8.88 -0.56
C ASN A 76 7.78 -9.00 -0.64
N ILE A 77 7.27 -9.28 -1.83
CA ILE A 77 5.83 -9.40 -2.10
C ILE A 77 5.27 -10.81 -1.88
N GLU A 78 6.10 -11.80 -1.50
CA GLU A 78 5.64 -13.16 -1.18
C GLU A 78 4.56 -13.21 -0.09
N PRO A 79 4.59 -12.36 0.97
CA PRO A 79 3.54 -12.33 1.98
C PRO A 79 2.21 -11.75 1.49
N LEU A 80 2.18 -11.09 0.31
CA LEU A 80 1.00 -10.38 -0.15
C LEU A 80 -0.13 -11.34 -0.53
N LYS A 81 -1.24 -11.12 0.15
CA LYS A 81 -2.55 -11.75 -0.05
C LYS A 81 -3.61 -10.65 -0.12
N LYS A 82 -4.83 -11.04 -0.43
CA LYS A 82 -6.00 -10.17 -0.32
C LYS A 82 -6.07 -9.54 1.09
N GLU A 83 -6.29 -8.23 1.16
CA GLU A 83 -6.33 -7.42 2.40
C GLU A 83 -5.03 -7.46 3.21
N THR A 84 -3.88 -7.45 2.53
CA THR A 84 -2.58 -7.32 3.19
C THR A 84 -1.78 -6.18 2.59
N SER A 85 -0.74 -5.77 3.32
CA SER A 85 0.24 -4.82 2.86
C SER A 85 1.67 -5.32 3.12
N VAL A 86 2.60 -4.80 2.34
CA VAL A 86 4.04 -4.95 2.55
C VAL A 86 4.65 -3.56 2.53
N GLN A 87 5.31 -3.21 3.63
CA GLN A 87 6.04 -1.96 3.74
C GLN A 87 7.54 -2.18 3.56
N VAL A 88 8.15 -1.37 2.70
CA VAL A 88 9.61 -1.27 2.53
C VAL A 88 9.98 0.19 2.42
N LYS A 89 10.92 0.62 3.28
CA LYS A 89 11.32 2.02 3.41
C LYS A 89 10.10 2.89 3.77
N ASP A 90 9.85 3.95 3.01
CA ASP A 90 8.72 4.86 3.15
C ASP A 90 7.57 4.53 2.18
N ILE A 91 7.57 3.36 1.56
CA ILE A 91 6.48 2.90 0.68
C ILE A 91 5.83 1.65 1.27
N GLU A 92 4.51 1.67 1.36
CA GLU A 92 3.67 0.53 1.67
C GLU A 92 2.86 0.17 0.42
N PHE A 93 3.03 -1.06 -0.07
CA PHE A 93 2.21 -1.61 -1.14
C PHE A 93 1.04 -2.38 -0.54
N ILE A 94 -0.18 -2.06 -0.96
CA ILE A 94 -1.42 -2.52 -0.34
C ILE A 94 -2.28 -3.22 -1.40
N ILE A 95 -2.95 -4.30 -1.00
CA ILE A 95 -3.93 -4.98 -1.85
C ILE A 95 -5.26 -5.10 -1.14
N LYS A 96 -6.20 -4.23 -1.53
CA LYS A 96 -7.59 -4.22 -1.04
C LYS A 96 -8.50 -5.03 -1.96
N ASP A 97 -9.58 -5.58 -1.42
CA ASP A 97 -10.64 -6.25 -2.21
C ASP A 97 -11.23 -5.32 -3.26
N ALA A 98 -11.40 -4.04 -2.91
CA ALA A 98 -11.89 -3.02 -3.83
C ALA A 98 -10.98 -2.80 -5.05
N ALA A 99 -9.70 -3.18 -4.95
CA ALA A 99 -8.70 -3.08 -6.00
C ALA A 99 -8.76 -4.25 -7.01
N VAL A 100 -9.62 -5.25 -6.76
CA VAL A 100 -9.80 -6.43 -7.61
C VAL A 100 -11.24 -6.48 -8.14
N ASN A 101 -11.43 -6.94 -9.37
CA ASN A 101 -12.73 -7.23 -9.98
C ASN A 101 -13.28 -8.57 -9.49
N LYS A 102 -14.58 -8.80 -9.68
CA LYS A 102 -15.23 -10.08 -9.31
C LYS A 102 -14.62 -11.29 -10.02
N ASP A 103 -14.05 -11.10 -11.20
CA ASP A 103 -13.41 -12.15 -12.00
C ASP A 103 -11.96 -12.44 -11.58
N GLY A 104 -11.39 -11.64 -10.66
CA GLY A 104 -10.00 -11.73 -10.18
C GLY A 104 -9.03 -10.76 -10.87
N SER A 105 -9.46 -10.02 -11.90
CA SER A 105 -8.58 -9.04 -12.56
C SER A 105 -8.31 -7.81 -11.68
N VAL A 106 -7.11 -7.22 -11.79
CA VAL A 106 -6.74 -6.00 -11.06
C VAL A 106 -7.47 -4.80 -11.67
N LYS A 107 -8.05 -3.95 -10.82
CA LYS A 107 -8.50 -2.61 -11.20
C LYS A 107 -7.37 -1.60 -11.07
N TYR A 108 -6.70 -1.60 -9.92
CA TYR A 108 -5.56 -0.73 -9.64
C TYR A 108 -4.61 -1.36 -8.60
N PHE A 109 -3.37 -0.88 -8.58
CA PHE A 109 -2.40 -1.12 -7.52
C PHE A 109 -2.41 0.06 -6.56
N GLU A 110 -2.43 -0.22 -5.26
CA GLU A 110 -2.51 0.82 -4.23
C GLU A 110 -1.20 0.91 -3.44
N PHE A 111 -0.70 2.13 -3.27
CA PHE A 111 0.49 2.42 -2.50
C PHE A 111 0.23 3.56 -1.54
N ASN A 112 0.73 3.41 -0.32
CA ASN A 112 0.94 4.51 0.59
C ASN A 112 2.40 4.93 0.53
N ILE A 113 2.64 6.23 0.43
CA ILE A 113 4.00 6.78 0.46
C ILE A 113 4.10 7.78 1.60
N TYR A 114 4.95 7.47 2.57
CA TYR A 114 5.10 8.23 3.80
C TYR A 114 6.14 9.34 3.67
N TYR A 115 5.86 10.49 4.28
CA TYR A 115 6.77 11.63 4.24
C TYR A 115 6.80 12.47 5.51
N GLY A 116 7.89 13.23 5.62
CA GLY A 116 8.11 14.20 6.69
C GLY A 116 8.24 13.54 8.07
N ALA A 117 8.20 14.39 9.09
CA ALA A 117 8.05 13.92 10.46
C ALA A 117 6.59 13.53 10.73
N PRO A 118 6.34 12.47 11.52
CA PRO A 118 4.99 12.13 11.96
C PRO A 118 4.33 13.29 12.73
N ASN A 119 3.03 13.48 12.52
CA ASN A 119 2.23 14.45 13.25
C ASN A 119 1.86 13.89 14.62
N LYS A 120 2.01 14.72 15.65
CA LYS A 120 1.49 14.44 16.97
C LYS A 120 0.00 14.78 16.99
N VAL A 121 -0.86 13.77 17.13
CA VAL A 121 -2.31 13.94 17.23
C VAL A 121 -2.81 13.44 18.58
N ASN A 122 -3.89 14.04 19.08
CA ASN A 122 -4.59 13.52 20.25
C ASN A 122 -5.85 12.79 19.77
N CYS A 123 -5.90 11.49 20.04
CA CYS A 123 -6.96 10.58 19.64
C CYS A 123 -7.62 9.96 20.86
N ASN A 124 -8.85 10.36 21.16
CA ASN A 124 -9.63 9.89 22.29
C ASN A 124 -8.82 9.92 23.61
N GLY A 125 -8.16 11.05 23.87
CA GLY A 125 -7.31 11.26 25.05
C GLY A 125 -5.92 10.61 24.98
N ARG A 126 -5.56 9.95 23.88
CA ARG A 126 -4.23 9.33 23.69
C ARG A 126 -3.40 10.12 22.69
N THR A 127 -2.13 10.34 23.01
CA THR A 127 -1.20 10.93 22.04
C THR A 127 -0.71 9.86 21.07
N GLU A 128 -0.91 10.08 19.78
CA GLU A 128 -0.44 9.21 18.69
C GLU A 128 0.46 9.99 17.72
N TYR A 129 1.39 9.27 17.08
CA TYR A 129 2.32 9.84 16.10
C TYR A 129 2.02 9.23 14.75
N VAL A 130 1.38 10.01 13.89
CA VAL A 130 0.80 9.51 12.63
C VAL A 130 1.62 10.03 11.46
N PRO A 131 2.20 9.15 10.63
CA PRO A 131 2.97 9.59 9.47
C PRO A 131 2.06 10.33 8.48
N ASN A 132 2.60 11.33 7.79
CA ASN A 132 1.92 11.86 6.61
C ASN A 132 2.06 10.82 5.49
N SER A 133 0.99 10.57 4.75
CA SER A 133 0.99 9.69 3.59
C SER A 133 0.27 10.32 2.41
N LYS A 134 0.75 10.02 1.20
CA LYS A 134 -0.06 10.11 -0.02
C LYS A 134 -0.52 8.71 -0.40
N LEU A 135 -1.79 8.60 -0.76
CA LEU A 135 -2.37 7.42 -1.38
C LEU A 135 -2.20 7.53 -2.89
N LEU A 136 -1.53 6.55 -3.48
CA LEU A 136 -1.32 6.40 -4.91
C LEU A 136 -2.12 5.19 -5.41
N LYS A 137 -2.92 5.40 -6.46
CA LYS A 137 -3.57 4.33 -7.20
C LYS A 137 -3.09 4.34 -8.63
N VAL A 138 -2.54 3.22 -9.08
CA VAL A 138 -2.08 3.00 -10.46
C VAL A 138 -3.04 2.03 -11.11
N PHE A 139 -3.87 2.52 -12.01
CA PHE A 139 -4.89 1.73 -12.68
C PHE A 139 -4.26 0.84 -13.75
N ALA A 140 -4.95 -0.26 -14.08
CA ALA A 140 -4.44 -1.24 -15.04
C ALA A 140 -4.23 -0.66 -16.45
N ASP A 141 -4.96 0.40 -16.81
CA ASP A 141 -4.82 1.16 -18.05
C ASP A 141 -3.69 2.21 -18.02
N GLY A 142 -3.03 2.38 -16.87
CA GLY A 142 -1.95 3.34 -16.65
C GLY A 142 -2.40 4.72 -16.18
N GLU A 143 -3.69 4.94 -15.92
CA GLU A 143 -4.13 6.13 -15.20
C GLU A 143 -3.55 6.11 -13.77
N VAL A 144 -3.27 7.30 -13.24
CA VAL A 144 -2.76 7.47 -11.89
C VAL A 144 -3.61 8.46 -11.11
N SER A 145 -4.06 8.05 -9.92
CA SER A 145 -4.69 8.93 -8.94
C SER A 145 -3.79 9.09 -7.73
N ILE A 146 -3.57 10.34 -7.31
CA ILE A 146 -2.74 10.70 -6.15
C ILE A 146 -3.56 11.59 -5.24
N THR A 147 -3.76 11.16 -4.00
CA THR A 147 -4.51 11.93 -2.99
C THR A 147 -3.74 11.97 -1.67
N GLU A 148 -3.91 13.03 -0.88
CA GLU A 148 -3.47 12.98 0.53
C GLU A 148 -4.26 11.91 1.27
N ASP A 149 -3.58 11.07 2.04
CA ASP A 149 -4.24 10.13 2.93
C ASP A 149 -4.42 10.78 4.30
N ARG A 150 -5.67 11.18 4.57
CA ARG A 150 -6.08 11.78 5.84
C ARG A 150 -6.95 10.85 6.69
N SER A 151 -7.10 9.59 6.28
CA SER A 151 -8.04 8.64 6.87
C SER A 151 -7.91 8.50 8.39
N TYR A 152 -6.67 8.41 8.88
CA TYR A 152 -6.41 8.34 10.32
C TYR A 152 -6.81 9.63 11.04
N PHE A 153 -6.47 10.80 10.49
CA PHE A 153 -6.82 12.10 11.11
C PHE A 153 -8.34 12.28 11.18
N GLU A 154 -9.05 11.92 10.12
CA GLU A 154 -10.52 11.99 10.05
C GLU A 154 -11.18 11.05 11.06
N LEU A 155 -10.69 9.81 11.19
CA LEU A 155 -11.13 8.88 12.22
C LEU A 155 -10.91 9.46 13.62
N CYS A 156 -9.75 10.08 13.82
CA CYS A 156 -9.38 10.65 15.10
C CYS A 156 -10.26 11.83 15.51
N GLU A 157 -10.54 12.73 14.56
CA GLU A 157 -11.50 13.83 14.73
C GLU A 157 -12.91 13.33 15.04
N ALA A 158 -13.34 12.22 14.42
CA ALA A 158 -14.64 11.61 14.68
C ALA A 158 -14.73 11.03 16.10
N LEU A 159 -13.70 10.31 16.55
CA LEU A 159 -13.66 9.71 17.89
C LEU A 159 -13.59 10.75 19.02
N ASN A 160 -12.96 11.90 18.79
CA ASN A 160 -12.90 12.99 19.77
C ASN A 160 -14.22 13.76 19.94
N LYS A 161 -15.19 13.59 19.04
CA LYS A 161 -16.52 14.22 19.11
C LYS A 161 -17.52 13.40 19.94
N ILE A 162 -17.15 12.18 20.34
CA ILE A 162 -17.95 11.25 21.14
C ILE A 162 -17.60 11.46 22.61
#